data_AF-A0A2G5U647-F1
#
_entry.id   AF-A0A2G5U647-F1
#
_cell.length_a   1.000
_cell.length_b   1.000
_cell.length_c   1.000
_cell.angle_alpha   90.00
_cell.angle_beta   90.00
_cell.angle_gamma   90.00
#
_symmetry.space_group_name_H-M   'P 1'
#
loop_
_entity.id
_entity.type
_entity.pdbx_description
1 polymer ?
#
loop_
_entity_poly.entity_id
_entity_poly.type
_entity_poly.pdbx_seq_one_letter_code
_entity_poly.pdbx_strand_id
1 'polypeptide(L)'
;MVFILYVLDFLNWLFLDIQKIDEENSCQPYIIGPRQSDLLELTAPMICVYTEIIKREELSNGTTLVDASKNETKIEPGVPTRIDLEQFVVFCRDPSGYHFYNKTWFNFQPKLKKLEFRKSQKTDGLMILTVSGMSHNQAMRHLKRTLSFASKHNFSSFSMFNQKSNDNWENSMKMLGTWRNPKCVSFLHFDSDKFSKRFGDEFDFHSQLYNNFNHQYLGLVDNCITDGSVTVEDAVSLWVNSTKAFHTKKFCHFSLLHLDDIASPNDGTLVNLDEVLRDSFQDLFDEGILVNTTIVVLSGESKNRYNRDSIGTSAPTVMKSYYFSTVYQTESGKMESKYGLFLIRPSDDLRQKFPERMSNLGKNEDRLVSNDDVSETLLDLMTNFNHTYFQKSLFETELSSNRSCEDAGISEDFCICSKRVELGNKTQFVLYLKFTKI
;
A
#
# COMPACT_ATOMS: atom_id res chain seq x y z
N MET A 1 5.08 6.29 18.32
CA MET A 1 3.91 6.87 19.02
C MET A 1 3.45 5.90 20.10
N VAL A 2 3.37 6.31 21.36
CA VAL A 2 2.57 5.58 22.37
C VAL A 2 1.16 6.11 22.18
N PHE A 3 0.19 5.26 21.83
CA PHE A 3 -1.19 5.69 21.80
C PHE A 3 -1.61 6.03 23.23
N ILE A 4 -1.76 7.32 23.49
CA ILE A 4 -2.42 7.84 24.68
C ILE A 4 -3.84 8.17 24.23
N LEU A 5 -4.79 7.31 24.56
CA LEU A 5 -6.21 7.55 24.32
C LEU A 5 -6.73 8.53 25.39
N TYR A 6 -7.16 9.71 24.97
CA TYR A 6 -7.96 10.62 25.78
C TYR A 6 -9.43 10.43 25.40
N VAL A 7 -10.22 9.80 26.27
CA VAL A 7 -11.67 9.62 26.02
C VAL A 7 -12.41 10.97 26.02
N LEU A 8 -11.88 12.00 26.69
CA LEU A 8 -12.51 13.33 26.76
C LEU A 8 -12.18 14.25 25.56
N ASP A 9 -10.95 14.22 25.03
CA ASP A 9 -10.63 14.96 23.78
C ASP A 9 -11.33 14.33 22.56
N PHE A 10 -11.63 13.03 22.62
CA PHE A 10 -12.37 12.30 21.60
C PHE A 10 -13.85 12.74 21.51
N LEU A 11 -14.50 13.03 22.65
CA LEU A 11 -15.85 13.59 22.66
C LEU A 11 -15.87 15.02 22.11
N ASN A 12 -14.89 15.86 22.48
CA ASN A 12 -14.78 17.22 21.92
C ASN A 12 -14.51 17.22 20.41
N TRP A 13 -13.71 16.26 19.91
CA TRP A 13 -13.48 16.06 18.47
C TRP A 13 -14.76 15.58 17.75
N LEU A 14 -15.49 14.62 18.32
CA LEU A 14 -16.78 14.14 17.81
C LEU A 14 -17.84 15.28 17.75
N PHE A 15 -17.80 16.24 18.67
CA PHE A 15 -18.73 17.39 18.72
C PHE A 15 -18.39 18.51 17.72
N LEU A 16 -17.13 18.68 17.33
CA LEU A 16 -16.69 19.77 16.45
C LEU A 16 -16.82 19.44 14.96
N ASP A 17 -16.59 18.20 14.53
CA ASP A 17 -16.70 17.81 13.11
C ASP A 17 -18.14 17.67 12.61
N ILE A 18 -19.13 17.48 13.50
CA ILE A 18 -20.55 17.44 13.10
C ILE A 18 -21.09 18.83 12.67
N GLN A 19 -20.39 19.93 12.99
CA GLN A 19 -20.80 21.28 12.55
C GLN A 19 -20.27 21.69 11.16
N LYS A 20 -19.42 20.89 10.52
CA LYS A 20 -18.97 21.10 9.14
C LYS A 20 -19.44 19.96 8.24
N ILE A 21 -20.75 19.92 8.01
CA ILE A 21 -21.34 19.14 6.92
C ILE A 21 -21.30 20.04 5.68
N ASP A 22 -20.17 20.05 4.97
CA ASP A 22 -20.15 20.42 3.56
C ASP A 22 -20.25 19.13 2.74
N GLU A 23 -21.23 19.11 1.83
CA GLU A 23 -21.55 18.00 0.94
C GLU A 23 -20.44 17.83 -0.12
N GLU A 24 -19.44 16.98 0.11
CA GLU A 24 -18.64 16.38 -0.96
C GLU A 24 -17.86 15.15 -0.43
N ASN A 25 -18.31 13.94 -0.79
CA ASN A 25 -17.55 12.67 -0.78
C ASN A 25 -16.87 12.16 0.51
N SER A 26 -17.44 12.30 1.71
CA SER A 26 -16.88 11.62 2.89
C SER A 26 -17.75 10.45 3.34
N CYS A 27 -17.10 9.33 3.67
CA CYS A 27 -17.68 8.19 4.35
C CYS A 27 -18.43 8.69 5.60
N GLN A 28 -19.74 8.89 5.49
CA GLN A 28 -20.51 9.26 6.67
C GLN A 28 -20.47 8.06 7.61
N PRO A 29 -20.10 8.24 8.88
CA PRO A 29 -20.18 7.15 9.84
C PRO A 29 -21.61 6.61 9.77
N TYR A 30 -21.75 5.32 9.46
CA TYR A 30 -23.04 4.68 9.61
C TYR A 30 -23.31 4.69 11.10
N ILE A 31 -24.09 5.68 11.55
CA ILE A 31 -24.64 5.70 12.90
C ILE A 31 -25.60 4.51 12.93
N ILE A 32 -25.09 3.35 13.33
CA ILE A 32 -25.92 2.27 13.83
C ILE A 32 -26.34 2.74 15.22
N GLY A 33 -27.45 3.50 15.28
CA GLY A 33 -27.96 4.14 16.51
C GLY A 33 -28.79 5.39 16.21
N PRO A 34 -29.71 5.80 17.10
CA PRO A 34 -30.69 6.83 16.78
C PRO A 34 -30.06 8.23 16.64
N ARG A 35 -30.80 9.13 16.00
CA ARG A 35 -30.38 10.49 15.62
C ARG A 35 -29.78 11.27 16.80
N GLN A 36 -28.99 12.28 16.47
CA GLN A 36 -28.32 13.28 17.33
C GLN A 36 -29.14 13.83 18.53
N SER A 37 -30.45 13.66 18.55
CA SER A 37 -31.31 13.90 19.72
C SER A 37 -31.03 12.98 20.91
N ASP A 38 -30.41 11.82 20.70
CA ASP A 38 -30.29 10.76 21.72
C ASP A 38 -28.89 10.72 22.37
N LEU A 39 -27.92 11.49 21.81
CA LEU A 39 -26.58 11.71 22.39
C LEU A 39 -26.58 12.73 23.54
N LEU A 40 -27.66 13.50 23.70
CA LEU A 40 -27.84 14.51 24.74
C LEU A 40 -28.26 13.91 26.11
N GLU A 41 -28.52 12.61 26.19
CA GLU A 41 -28.86 11.89 27.44
C GLU A 41 -27.91 10.72 27.78
N LEU A 42 -26.61 10.84 27.50
CA LEU A 42 -25.61 9.89 28.05
C LEU A 42 -25.31 10.18 29.54
N THR A 43 -26.34 10.09 30.39
CA THR A 43 -26.21 10.01 31.85
C THR A 43 -25.97 8.57 32.34
N ALA A 44 -26.00 7.58 31.44
CA ALA A 44 -25.76 6.18 31.75
C ALA A 44 -24.24 5.86 31.80
N PRO A 45 -23.78 5.01 32.74
CA PRO A 45 -22.38 4.61 32.83
C PRO A 45 -21.98 3.76 31.62
N MET A 46 -21.24 4.34 30.69
CA MET A 46 -20.62 3.63 29.58
C MET A 46 -19.42 2.79 30.07
N ILE A 47 -19.26 1.60 29.49
CA ILE A 47 -18.12 0.74 29.76
C ILE A 47 -17.29 0.65 28.48
N CYS A 48 -16.10 1.24 28.50
CA CYS A 48 -15.12 1.08 27.44
C CYS A 48 -14.06 0.05 27.86
N VAL A 49 -13.72 -0.84 26.94
CA VAL A 49 -12.71 -1.87 27.13
C VAL A 49 -11.81 -1.97 25.90
N TYR A 50 -10.58 -2.42 26.10
CA TYR A 50 -9.75 -2.91 25.00
C TYR A 50 -9.44 -4.40 25.19
N THR A 51 -9.23 -5.08 24.07
CA THR A 51 -8.84 -6.48 24.05
C THR A 51 -8.03 -6.83 22.80
N GLU A 52 -7.19 -7.85 22.89
CA GLU A 52 -6.34 -8.31 21.79
C GLU A 52 -7.18 -8.95 20.68
N ILE A 53 -6.76 -8.73 19.42
CA ILE A 53 -7.30 -9.48 18.28
C ILE A 53 -6.53 -10.79 18.17
N ILE A 54 -7.24 -11.91 18.23
CA ILE A 54 -6.66 -13.26 18.23
C ILE A 54 -7.04 -14.04 16.97
N LYS A 55 -6.10 -14.84 16.47
CA LYS A 55 -6.33 -15.80 15.37
C LYS A 55 -7.20 -16.97 15.87
N ARG A 56 -8.25 -17.31 15.12
CA ARG A 56 -9.16 -18.45 15.40
C ARG A 56 -8.82 -19.65 14.54
N GLU A 57 -9.10 -19.55 13.26
CA GLU A 57 -8.98 -20.62 12.27
C GLU A 57 -8.49 -20.02 10.96
N GLU A 58 -7.81 -20.82 10.15
CA GLU A 58 -7.43 -20.45 8.80
C GLU A 58 -8.20 -21.29 7.79
N LEU A 59 -8.94 -20.63 6.92
CA LEU A 59 -9.74 -21.26 5.88
C LEU A 59 -8.82 -21.75 4.74
N SER A 60 -9.34 -22.69 3.94
CA SER A 60 -8.60 -23.30 2.83
C SER A 60 -8.16 -22.31 1.75
N ASN A 61 -8.85 -21.17 1.62
CA ASN A 61 -8.50 -20.07 0.72
C ASN A 61 -7.39 -19.14 1.27
N GLY A 62 -6.91 -19.37 2.50
CA GLY A 62 -5.90 -18.57 3.19
C GLY A 62 -6.47 -17.49 4.11
N THR A 63 -7.78 -17.27 4.11
CA THR A 63 -8.42 -16.29 4.99
C THR A 63 -8.27 -16.71 6.45
N THR A 64 -7.70 -15.83 7.26
CA THR A 64 -7.60 -16.05 8.71
C THR A 64 -8.82 -15.45 9.39
N LEU A 65 -9.65 -16.30 10.00
CA LEU A 65 -10.71 -15.86 10.88
C LEU A 65 -10.11 -15.35 12.19
N VAL A 66 -10.67 -14.25 12.68
CA VAL A 66 -10.20 -13.58 13.89
C VAL A 66 -11.34 -13.32 14.84
N ASP A 67 -10.98 -13.13 16.11
CA ASP A 67 -11.92 -12.76 17.18
C ASP A 67 -11.27 -11.75 18.13
N ALA A 68 -12.12 -11.07 18.88
CA ALA A 68 -11.69 -10.36 20.07
C ALA A 68 -11.42 -11.36 21.21
N SER A 69 -10.30 -11.21 21.91
CA SER A 69 -10.01 -11.99 23.10
C SER A 69 -11.05 -11.72 24.19
N LYS A 70 -11.37 -12.77 24.97
CA LYS A 70 -12.29 -12.65 26.12
C LYS A 70 -11.69 -11.86 27.28
N ASN A 71 -10.38 -11.64 27.26
CA ASN A 71 -9.66 -10.89 28.31
C ASN A 71 -9.77 -9.38 28.06
N GLU A 72 -10.94 -8.84 28.36
CA GLU A 72 -11.21 -7.39 28.29
C GLU A 72 -10.51 -6.64 29.43
N THR A 73 -9.86 -5.52 29.10
CA THR A 73 -9.33 -4.57 30.10
C THR A 73 -10.09 -3.26 30.01
N LYS A 74 -10.58 -2.76 31.15
CA LYS A 74 -11.35 -1.50 31.22
C LYS A 74 -10.47 -0.30 30.90
N ILE A 75 -11.04 0.65 30.17
CA ILE A 75 -10.49 1.97 29.91
C ILE A 75 -11.25 2.96 30.77
N GLU A 76 -10.54 3.70 31.61
CA GLU A 76 -11.13 4.76 32.42
C GLU A 76 -11.31 6.03 31.56
N PRO A 77 -12.52 6.62 31.50
CA PRO A 77 -12.75 7.84 30.76
C PRO A 77 -11.85 8.99 31.25
N GLY A 78 -11.24 9.71 30.31
CA GLY A 78 -10.38 10.86 30.58
C GLY A 78 -8.98 10.52 31.07
N VAL A 79 -8.65 9.23 31.26
CA VAL A 79 -7.34 8.80 31.73
C VAL A 79 -6.51 8.23 30.56
N PRO A 80 -5.36 8.85 30.24
CA PRO A 80 -4.31 8.27 29.41
C PRO A 80 -4.01 6.82 29.73
N THR A 81 -4.53 5.90 28.93
CA THR A 81 -4.34 4.46 29.13
C THR A 81 -3.25 3.96 28.19
N ARG A 82 -2.18 3.40 28.75
CA ARG A 82 -1.10 2.78 27.96
C ARG A 82 -1.49 1.33 27.64
N ILE A 83 -1.60 1.03 26.36
CA ILE A 83 -1.94 -0.30 25.85
C ILE A 83 -0.68 -1.01 25.37
N ASP A 84 -0.43 -2.22 25.87
CA ASP A 84 0.74 -3.05 25.54
C ASP A 84 0.41 -4.22 24.61
N LEU A 85 -0.60 -4.04 23.76
CA LEU A 85 -1.01 -4.99 22.72
C LEU A 85 -0.61 -4.45 21.35
N GLU A 86 -0.18 -5.34 20.44
CA GLU A 86 0.21 -4.97 19.07
C GLU A 86 -1.02 -4.69 18.20
N GLN A 87 -1.98 -5.62 18.16
CA GLN A 87 -3.23 -5.50 17.40
C GLN A 87 -4.39 -5.71 18.35
N PHE A 88 -5.22 -4.68 18.52
CA PHE A 88 -6.28 -4.69 19.52
C PHE A 88 -7.50 -3.94 19.01
N VAL A 89 -8.64 -4.19 19.65
CA VAL A 89 -9.90 -3.52 19.40
C VAL A 89 -10.36 -2.85 20.68
N VAL A 90 -10.94 -1.66 20.54
CA VAL A 90 -11.62 -0.93 21.60
C VAL A 90 -13.11 -1.02 21.36
N PHE A 91 -13.84 -1.41 22.39
CA PHE A 91 -15.30 -1.44 22.42
C PHE A 91 -15.79 -0.46 23.48
N CYS A 92 -16.81 0.32 23.17
CA CYS A 92 -17.63 0.96 24.21
C CYS A 92 -19.07 0.49 24.10
N ARG A 93 -19.61 0.09 25.25
CA ARG A 93 -20.97 -0.42 25.39
C ARG A 93 -21.70 0.29 26.51
N ASP A 94 -23.01 0.38 26.35
CA ASP A 94 -23.90 0.83 27.42
C ASP A 94 -24.09 -0.27 28.49
N PRO A 95 -24.81 0.00 29.59
CA PRO A 95 -25.13 -1.01 30.59
C PRO A 95 -26.01 -2.18 30.08
N SER A 96 -26.70 -2.01 28.95
CA SER A 96 -27.52 -3.06 28.32
C SER A 96 -26.66 -4.05 27.51
N GLY A 97 -25.39 -3.72 27.27
CA GLY A 97 -24.46 -4.50 26.46
C GLY A 97 -24.49 -4.13 24.98
N TYR A 98 -25.18 -3.05 24.61
CA TYR A 98 -25.20 -2.54 23.25
C TYR A 98 -23.89 -1.83 22.92
N HIS A 99 -23.20 -2.32 21.89
CA HIS A 99 -21.95 -1.72 21.41
C HIS A 99 -22.29 -0.55 20.48
N PHE A 100 -21.89 0.66 20.88
CA PHE A 100 -22.08 1.88 20.08
C PHE A 100 -20.76 2.42 19.50
N TYR A 101 -19.62 1.86 19.92
CA TYR A 101 -18.31 2.21 19.40
C TYR A 101 -17.42 0.98 19.32
N ASN A 102 -16.91 0.70 18.11
CA ASN A 102 -15.97 -0.37 17.86
C ASN A 102 -14.87 0.18 16.94
N LYS A 103 -13.60 0.17 17.38
CA LYS A 103 -12.48 0.60 16.54
C LYS A 103 -11.24 -0.23 16.79
N THR A 104 -10.59 -0.65 15.72
CA THR A 104 -9.34 -1.40 15.76
C THR A 104 -8.14 -0.45 15.78
N TRP A 105 -7.05 -0.92 16.38
CA TRP A 105 -5.81 -0.18 16.54
C TRP A 105 -4.60 -1.09 16.35
N PHE A 106 -3.51 -0.50 15.86
CA PHE A 106 -2.23 -1.15 15.69
C PHE A 106 -1.14 -0.35 16.42
N ASN A 107 -0.33 -1.00 17.24
CA ASN A 107 0.68 -0.37 18.07
C ASN A 107 2.05 -1.04 17.88
N PHE A 108 3.01 -0.27 17.39
CA PHE A 108 4.37 -0.74 17.13
C PHE A 108 5.23 -0.85 18.40
N GLN A 109 4.94 -0.07 19.46
CA GLN A 109 5.86 0.10 20.59
C GLN A 109 6.15 -1.17 21.42
N PRO A 110 5.17 -2.04 21.74
CA PRO A 110 5.41 -3.19 22.61
C PRO A 110 6.47 -4.14 22.06
N LYS A 111 6.40 -4.41 20.75
CA LYS A 111 7.34 -5.29 20.05
C LYS A 111 8.64 -4.57 19.68
N LEU A 112 8.61 -3.28 19.34
CA LEU A 112 9.82 -2.50 19.06
C LEU A 112 10.82 -2.50 20.22
N LYS A 113 10.33 -2.49 21.47
CA LYS A 113 11.19 -2.61 22.66
C LYS A 113 11.95 -3.93 22.77
N LYS A 114 11.50 -4.97 22.07
CA LYS A 114 12.18 -6.29 22.04
C LYS A 114 13.22 -6.36 20.92
N LEU A 115 13.16 -5.45 19.94
CA LEU A 115 14.03 -5.44 18.75
C LEU A 115 15.27 -4.53 18.89
N GLU A 116 15.63 -4.12 20.11
CA GLU A 116 16.71 -3.13 20.34
C GLU A 116 18.08 -3.52 19.78
N PHE A 117 18.34 -4.82 19.58
CA PHE A 117 19.59 -5.31 19.00
C PHE A 117 19.84 -4.82 17.55
N ARG A 118 18.80 -4.40 16.82
CA ARG A 118 18.93 -3.86 15.44
C ARG A 118 19.23 -2.36 15.37
N LYS A 119 19.33 -1.65 16.51
CA LYS A 119 19.66 -0.20 16.56
C LYS A 119 21.06 0.14 16.03
N SER A 120 21.97 -0.83 15.95
CA SER A 120 23.37 -0.60 15.54
C SER A 120 23.59 -0.62 14.02
N GLN A 121 22.57 -0.95 13.23
CA GLN A 121 22.66 -0.98 11.78
C GLN A 121 22.44 0.42 11.17
N LYS A 122 23.06 0.68 10.02
CA LYS A 122 22.91 1.94 9.25
C LYS A 122 21.44 2.31 9.09
N THR A 123 21.13 3.58 9.29
CA THR A 123 19.80 4.15 9.51
C THR A 123 18.96 4.37 8.25
N ASP A 124 19.30 3.72 7.14
CA ASP A 124 18.60 3.97 5.87
C ASP A 124 17.23 3.28 5.90
N GLY A 125 16.18 4.04 5.61
CA GLY A 125 14.81 3.57 5.50
C GLY A 125 14.43 3.26 4.06
N LEU A 126 13.61 2.24 3.85
CA LEU A 126 12.98 1.95 2.57
C LEU A 126 11.47 1.77 2.75
N MET A 127 10.71 2.62 2.08
CA MET A 127 9.25 2.60 2.04
C MET A 127 8.82 2.25 0.61
N ILE A 128 8.06 1.17 0.44
CA ILE A 128 7.51 0.77 -0.85
C ILE A 128 5.98 0.77 -0.79
N LEU A 129 5.36 1.53 -1.69
CA LEU A 129 3.95 1.44 -2.02
C LEU A 129 3.78 0.71 -3.34
N THR A 130 2.93 -0.31 -3.34
CA THR A 130 2.52 -1.01 -4.56
C THR A 130 1.00 -0.91 -4.71
N VAL A 131 0.54 -0.50 -5.89
CA VAL A 131 -0.90 -0.38 -6.18
C VAL A 131 -1.28 -1.30 -7.32
N SER A 132 -2.08 -2.32 -7.01
CA SER A 132 -2.56 -3.30 -7.97
C SER A 132 -3.40 -2.68 -9.06
N GLY A 133 -3.15 -3.08 -10.30
CA GLY A 133 -3.93 -2.63 -11.45
C GLY A 133 -3.79 -1.15 -11.81
N MET A 134 -2.84 -0.41 -11.22
CA MET A 134 -2.61 0.99 -11.58
C MET A 134 -1.66 1.07 -12.78
N SER A 135 -2.08 1.70 -13.86
CA SER A 135 -1.18 2.08 -14.96
C SER A 135 -0.56 3.46 -14.75
N HIS A 136 0.53 3.74 -15.48
CA HIS A 136 1.11 5.09 -15.56
C HIS A 136 0.04 6.14 -15.93
N ASN A 137 -0.77 5.85 -16.95
CA ASN A 137 -1.80 6.79 -17.43
C ASN A 137 -2.91 7.02 -16.40
N GLN A 138 -3.33 5.98 -15.66
CA GLN A 138 -4.26 6.15 -14.55
C GLN A 138 -3.66 7.03 -13.45
N ALA A 139 -2.41 6.78 -13.06
CA ALA A 139 -1.71 7.62 -12.08
C ALA A 139 -1.65 9.09 -12.55
N MET A 140 -1.30 9.35 -13.81
CA MET A 140 -1.27 10.72 -14.36
C MET A 140 -2.64 11.41 -14.35
N ARG A 141 -3.75 10.65 -14.47
CA ARG A 141 -5.12 11.17 -14.42
C ARG A 141 -5.60 11.44 -13.00
N HIS A 142 -5.28 10.56 -12.06
CA HIS A 142 -5.92 10.52 -10.74
C HIS A 142 -5.00 10.95 -9.58
N LEU A 143 -3.67 10.85 -9.71
CA LEU A 143 -2.69 11.20 -8.67
C LEU A 143 -2.00 12.55 -8.93
N LYS A 144 -2.76 13.56 -9.37
CA LYS A 144 -2.20 14.83 -9.84
C LYS A 144 -1.45 15.59 -8.75
N ARG A 145 -1.98 15.62 -7.52
CA ARG A 145 -1.35 16.34 -6.39
C ARG A 145 -0.06 15.63 -5.97
N THR A 146 -0.11 14.31 -5.86
CA THR A 146 1.04 13.46 -5.52
C THR A 146 2.15 13.58 -6.57
N LEU A 147 1.81 13.53 -7.85
CA LEU A 147 2.78 13.69 -8.94
C LEU A 147 3.35 15.12 -9.00
N SER A 148 2.53 16.14 -8.72
CA SER A 148 3.02 17.52 -8.60
C SER A 148 4.01 17.66 -7.45
N PHE A 149 3.72 17.08 -6.28
CA PHE A 149 4.66 17.00 -5.18
C PHE A 149 5.94 16.27 -5.60
N ALA A 150 5.81 15.08 -6.20
CA ALA A 150 6.95 14.27 -6.63
C ALA A 150 7.92 15.06 -7.54
N SER A 151 7.37 15.79 -8.52
CA SER A 151 8.14 16.64 -9.45
C SER A 151 8.96 17.76 -8.80
N LYS A 152 8.56 18.20 -7.59
CA LYS A 152 9.23 19.26 -6.83
C LYS A 152 10.20 18.72 -5.77
N HIS A 153 10.09 17.44 -5.41
CA HIS A 153 10.77 16.85 -4.25
C HIS A 153 11.75 15.72 -4.61
N ASN A 154 12.41 15.81 -5.77
CA ASN A 154 13.48 14.91 -6.22
C ASN A 154 13.06 13.44 -6.40
N PHE A 155 11.82 13.21 -6.83
CA PHE A 155 11.44 11.90 -7.34
C PHE A 155 11.93 11.75 -8.78
N SER A 156 12.56 10.62 -9.07
CA SER A 156 12.76 10.13 -10.43
C SER A 156 11.50 9.39 -10.88
N SER A 157 11.01 9.75 -12.06
CA SER A 157 9.80 9.17 -12.66
C SER A 157 10.15 8.44 -13.95
N PHE A 158 9.89 7.13 -13.99
CA PHE A 158 10.25 6.29 -15.12
C PHE A 158 9.06 6.12 -16.06
N SER A 159 8.98 6.99 -17.06
CA SER A 159 7.84 7.05 -18.00
C SER A 159 7.74 5.82 -18.91
N MET A 160 8.86 5.12 -19.13
CA MET A 160 8.99 3.95 -19.99
C MET A 160 9.12 2.65 -19.18
N PHE A 161 8.61 2.61 -17.95
CA PHE A 161 8.55 1.38 -17.17
C PHE A 161 7.51 0.41 -17.76
N ASN A 162 8.01 -0.71 -18.29
CA ASN A 162 7.21 -1.73 -18.95
C ASN A 162 7.05 -2.95 -18.04
N GLN A 163 5.80 -3.31 -17.76
CA GLN A 163 5.47 -4.53 -17.03
C GLN A 163 5.68 -5.77 -17.92
N LYS A 164 6.37 -6.80 -17.41
CA LYS A 164 6.64 -8.05 -18.16
C LYS A 164 5.42 -8.94 -18.35
N SER A 165 4.40 -8.80 -17.50
CA SER A 165 3.18 -9.58 -17.49
C SER A 165 2.06 -8.78 -16.83
N ASN A 166 0.80 -9.15 -17.10
CA ASN A 166 -0.32 -8.62 -16.33
C ASN A 166 -0.47 -9.30 -14.95
N ASP A 167 0.08 -10.52 -14.83
CA ASP A 167 0.24 -11.24 -13.58
C ASP A 167 1.62 -10.89 -13.01
N ASN A 168 1.72 -9.74 -12.33
CA ASN A 168 2.95 -9.33 -11.68
C ASN A 168 3.25 -10.17 -10.43
N TRP A 169 2.53 -11.28 -10.15
CA TRP A 169 2.89 -12.18 -9.07
C TRP A 169 4.35 -12.62 -9.18
N GLU A 170 4.84 -12.97 -10.38
CA GLU A 170 6.24 -13.36 -10.58
C GLU A 170 7.23 -12.20 -10.32
N ASN A 171 6.86 -10.96 -10.67
CA ASN A 171 7.66 -9.76 -10.44
C ASN A 171 7.67 -9.34 -8.97
N SER A 172 6.51 -9.35 -8.32
CA SER A 172 6.34 -9.20 -6.88
C SER A 172 7.16 -10.28 -6.16
N MET A 173 7.07 -11.54 -6.57
CA MET A 173 7.81 -12.67 -5.99
C MET A 173 9.33 -12.60 -6.21
N LYS A 174 9.82 -12.05 -7.33
CA LYS A 174 11.26 -11.76 -7.53
C LYS A 174 11.72 -10.67 -6.58
N MET A 175 10.93 -9.59 -6.48
CA MET A 175 11.13 -8.51 -5.54
C MET A 175 11.17 -9.07 -4.10
N LEU A 176 10.13 -9.79 -3.66
CA LEU A 176 9.93 -10.38 -2.32
C LEU A 176 10.83 -11.58 -1.98
N GLY A 177 11.24 -12.36 -2.98
CA GLY A 177 11.98 -13.61 -2.79
C GLY A 177 13.35 -13.39 -2.17
N THR A 178 13.91 -12.19 -2.33
CA THR A 178 15.17 -11.76 -1.71
C THR A 178 15.00 -11.31 -0.24
N TRP A 179 13.78 -11.24 0.29
CA TRP A 179 13.44 -10.59 1.57
C TRP A 179 13.33 -11.53 2.78
N ARG A 180 13.68 -12.82 2.64
CA ARG A 180 13.55 -13.89 3.66
C ARG A 180 14.44 -13.76 4.91
N ASN A 181 14.99 -12.59 5.20
CA ASN A 181 15.75 -12.29 6.42
C ASN A 181 16.03 -10.77 6.48
N PRO A 182 15.03 -9.95 6.86
CA PRO A 182 15.22 -8.52 6.93
C PRO A 182 16.27 -8.19 8.00
N LYS A 183 17.34 -7.52 7.59
CA LYS A 183 18.35 -6.98 8.52
C LYS A 183 17.79 -5.81 9.35
N CYS A 184 16.82 -5.11 8.76
CA CYS A 184 16.16 -3.92 9.29
C CYS A 184 14.82 -4.30 9.96
N VAL A 185 14.23 -3.37 10.72
CA VAL A 185 12.88 -3.57 11.26
C VAL A 185 11.88 -3.52 10.11
N SER A 186 11.01 -4.52 9.98
CA SER A 186 10.12 -4.63 8.83
C SER A 186 8.64 -4.52 9.17
N PHE A 187 7.87 -3.83 8.32
CA PHE A 187 6.41 -3.75 8.40
C PHE A 187 5.75 -4.13 7.07
N LEU A 188 4.74 -4.98 7.14
CA LEU A 188 3.90 -5.37 6.00
C LEU A 188 2.44 -4.99 6.26
N HIS A 189 1.88 -4.16 5.38
CA HIS A 189 0.45 -4.01 5.23
C HIS A 189 0.03 -4.58 3.87
N PHE A 190 -0.87 -5.57 3.92
CA PHE A 190 -1.38 -6.24 2.74
C PHE A 190 -2.85 -6.59 2.99
N ASP A 191 -3.71 -6.30 2.02
CA ASP A 191 -5.15 -6.51 2.05
C ASP A 191 -5.59 -7.86 1.44
N SER A 192 -4.67 -8.62 0.85
CA SER A 192 -4.90 -10.01 0.42
C SER A 192 -4.34 -11.09 1.36
N ASP A 193 -5.24 -11.99 1.78
CA ASP A 193 -4.99 -13.08 2.72
C ASP A 193 -3.92 -14.07 2.26
N LYS A 194 -3.89 -14.39 0.96
CA LYS A 194 -2.97 -15.40 0.39
C LYS A 194 -1.52 -14.96 0.51
N PHE A 195 -1.28 -13.67 0.31
CA PHE A 195 0.05 -13.09 0.40
C PHE A 195 0.49 -12.96 1.85
N SER A 196 -0.40 -12.43 2.69
CA SER A 196 -0.24 -12.36 4.13
C SER A 196 0.15 -13.72 4.72
N LYS A 197 -0.50 -14.81 4.30
CA LYS A 197 -0.13 -16.18 4.70
C LYS A 197 1.27 -16.60 4.25
N ARG A 198 1.71 -16.18 3.06
CA ARG A 198 2.99 -16.63 2.48
C ARG A 198 4.19 -15.87 3.05
N PHE A 199 4.00 -14.61 3.41
CA PHE A 199 5.10 -13.69 3.72
C PHE A 199 4.98 -13.00 5.07
N GLY A 200 3.82 -13.03 5.72
CA GLY A 200 3.59 -12.32 6.99
C GLY A 200 4.60 -12.68 8.07
N ASP A 201 4.95 -13.98 8.17
CA ASP A 201 5.91 -14.49 9.16
C ASP A 201 7.36 -14.02 8.91
N GLU A 202 7.67 -13.51 7.72
CA GLU A 202 8.99 -12.96 7.37
C GLU A 202 9.17 -11.51 7.84
N PHE A 203 8.09 -10.86 8.30
CA PHE A 203 8.10 -9.46 8.74
C PHE A 203 7.99 -9.34 10.27
N ASP A 204 8.66 -8.33 10.84
CA ASP A 204 8.54 -8.07 12.28
C ASP A 204 7.15 -7.58 12.65
N PHE A 205 6.46 -6.86 11.76
CA PHE A 205 5.12 -6.35 11.98
C PHE A 205 4.22 -6.63 10.78
N HIS A 206 2.99 -7.09 11.04
CA HIS A 206 2.05 -7.45 9.99
C HIS A 206 0.61 -7.22 10.44
N SER A 207 -0.16 -6.43 9.67
CA SER A 207 -1.50 -5.96 10.03
C SER A 207 -2.65 -6.91 9.66
N GLN A 208 -2.39 -8.20 9.40
CA GLN A 208 -3.44 -9.11 8.93
C GLN A 208 -4.58 -9.29 9.96
N LEU A 209 -4.28 -9.41 11.25
CA LEU A 209 -5.34 -9.61 12.24
C LEU A 209 -6.23 -8.37 12.33
N TYR A 210 -5.63 -7.19 12.31
CA TYR A 210 -6.30 -5.90 12.23
C TYR A 210 -7.22 -5.82 10.99
N ASN A 211 -6.69 -6.10 9.79
CA ASN A 211 -7.45 -6.04 8.53
C ASN A 211 -8.60 -7.05 8.53
N ASN A 212 -8.34 -8.29 8.95
CA ASN A 212 -9.35 -9.34 8.95
C ASN A 212 -10.45 -9.05 9.98
N PHE A 213 -10.12 -8.39 11.10
CA PHE A 213 -11.13 -7.97 12.08
C PHE A 213 -12.05 -6.91 11.49
N ASN A 214 -11.48 -5.91 10.82
CA ASN A 214 -12.25 -4.86 10.15
C ASN A 214 -13.20 -5.46 9.10
N HIS A 215 -12.70 -6.38 8.27
CA HIS A 215 -13.52 -7.06 7.25
C HIS A 215 -14.62 -7.93 7.86
N GLN A 216 -14.33 -8.67 8.94
CA GLN A 216 -15.26 -9.61 9.54
C GLN A 216 -16.36 -8.92 10.37
N TYR A 217 -16.01 -7.84 11.07
CA TYR A 217 -16.86 -7.25 12.11
C TYR A 217 -17.27 -5.80 11.85
N LEU A 218 -16.45 -5.02 11.14
CA LEU A 218 -16.68 -3.59 10.96
C LEU A 218 -17.24 -3.23 9.58
N GLY A 219 -17.85 -4.19 8.87
CA GLY A 219 -18.69 -3.99 7.68
C GLY A 219 -18.11 -3.04 6.64
N LEU A 220 -17.48 -3.57 5.60
CA LEU A 220 -17.10 -2.74 4.46
C LEU A 220 -18.34 -2.41 3.62
N VAL A 221 -18.75 -1.14 3.64
CA VAL A 221 -19.69 -0.60 2.64
C VAL A 221 -18.85 0.24 1.70
N ASP A 222 -18.65 -0.26 0.49
CA ASP A 222 -17.70 0.30 -0.48
C ASP A 222 -16.29 0.40 0.13
N ASN A 223 -15.70 1.61 0.17
CA ASN A 223 -14.38 1.88 0.74
C ASN A 223 -14.43 2.37 2.19
N CYS A 224 -15.60 2.33 2.81
CA CYS A 224 -15.82 2.85 4.14
C CYS A 224 -15.86 1.72 5.15
N ILE A 225 -15.21 1.93 6.29
CA ILE A 225 -15.43 1.15 7.50
C ILE A 225 -16.67 1.72 8.21
N THR A 226 -17.42 0.89 8.92
CA THR A 226 -18.60 1.33 9.69
C THR A 226 -18.33 2.46 10.69
N ASP A 227 -17.07 2.68 11.10
CA ASP A 227 -16.68 3.80 11.96
C ASP A 227 -16.48 5.13 11.21
N GLY A 228 -16.74 5.14 9.89
CA GLY A 228 -16.63 6.31 9.01
C GLY A 228 -15.24 6.50 8.40
N SER A 229 -14.25 5.67 8.71
CA SER A 229 -12.94 5.78 8.06
C SER A 229 -12.95 5.22 6.63
N VAL A 230 -12.04 5.75 5.80
CA VAL A 230 -11.77 5.20 4.46
C VAL A 230 -10.66 4.16 4.58
N THR A 231 -10.88 2.96 4.05
CA THR A 231 -9.92 1.83 4.15
C THR A 231 -8.52 2.17 3.64
N VAL A 232 -8.46 2.91 2.52
CA VAL A 232 -7.20 3.36 1.91
C VAL A 232 -6.47 4.37 2.79
N GLU A 233 -7.20 5.27 3.44
CA GLU A 233 -6.64 6.25 4.36
C GLU A 233 -6.04 5.60 5.59
N ASP A 234 -6.74 4.62 6.16
CA ASP A 234 -6.26 3.86 7.31
C ASP A 234 -5.01 3.05 6.96
N ALA A 235 -4.98 2.42 5.77
CA ALA A 235 -3.82 1.67 5.30
C ALA A 235 -2.58 2.55 5.10
N VAL A 236 -2.72 3.70 4.43
CA VAL A 236 -1.63 4.68 4.25
C VAL A 236 -1.19 5.24 5.59
N SER A 237 -2.12 5.62 6.46
CA SER A 237 -1.84 6.15 7.79
C SER A 237 -1.07 5.15 8.65
N LEU A 238 -1.46 3.88 8.64
CA LEU A 238 -0.76 2.83 9.37
C LEU A 238 0.66 2.64 8.84
N TRP A 239 0.84 2.63 7.53
CA TRP A 239 2.14 2.52 6.88
C TRP A 239 3.07 3.70 7.21
N VAL A 240 2.59 4.94 7.08
CA VAL A 240 3.34 6.15 7.45
C VAL A 240 3.69 6.16 8.94
N ASN A 241 2.74 5.79 9.81
CA ASN A 241 2.97 5.71 11.26
C ASN A 241 4.02 4.67 11.64
N SER A 242 4.12 3.57 10.88
CA SER A 242 5.19 2.58 11.06
C SER A 242 6.57 3.22 10.83
N THR A 243 6.74 3.95 9.73
CA THR A 243 7.98 4.67 9.39
C THR A 243 8.30 5.74 10.43
N LYS A 244 7.33 6.59 10.82
CA LYS A 244 7.52 7.60 11.87
C LYS A 244 8.00 6.95 13.17
N ALA A 245 7.39 5.82 13.56
CA ALA A 245 7.75 5.09 14.78
C ALA A 245 9.17 4.50 14.71
N PHE A 246 9.57 3.93 13.58
CA PHE A 246 10.89 3.32 13.39
C PHE A 246 11.99 4.39 13.29
N HIS A 247 11.74 5.46 12.54
CA HIS A 247 12.63 6.60 12.39
C HIS A 247 12.94 7.26 13.73
N THR A 248 11.91 7.54 14.55
CA THR A 248 12.08 8.13 15.90
C THR A 248 13.00 7.30 16.80
N LYS A 249 13.01 5.98 16.61
CA LYS A 249 13.84 5.04 17.37
C LYS A 249 15.21 4.78 16.72
N LYS A 250 15.52 5.47 15.62
CA LYS A 250 16.76 5.36 14.83
C LYS A 250 17.03 3.94 14.33
N PHE A 251 15.98 3.20 13.98
CA PHE A 251 16.14 1.89 13.34
C PHE A 251 16.34 2.06 11.84
N CYS A 252 17.20 1.23 11.25
CA CYS A 252 17.02 0.83 9.85
C CYS A 252 15.62 0.24 9.71
N HIS A 253 14.89 0.61 8.67
CA HIS A 253 13.54 0.10 8.49
C HIS A 253 13.18 -0.18 7.05
N PHE A 254 12.29 -1.14 6.89
CA PHE A 254 11.69 -1.53 5.63
C PHE A 254 10.19 -1.60 5.82
N SER A 255 9.42 -0.99 4.93
CA SER A 255 7.96 -1.10 4.99
C SER A 255 7.38 -1.28 3.60
N LEU A 256 6.44 -2.21 3.49
CA LEU A 256 5.69 -2.48 2.28
C LEU A 256 4.21 -2.26 2.54
N LEU A 257 3.62 -1.34 1.78
CA LEU A 257 2.18 -1.20 1.64
C LEU A 257 1.79 -1.73 0.26
N HIS A 258 0.88 -2.69 0.24
CA HIS A 258 0.21 -3.12 -0.96
C HIS A 258 -1.28 -2.81 -0.87
N LEU A 259 -1.77 -2.13 -1.90
CA LEU A 259 -3.19 -1.82 -2.07
C LEU A 259 -3.68 -2.61 -3.27
N ASP A 260 -4.56 -3.55 -3.01
CA ASP A 260 -5.26 -4.38 -3.96
C ASP A 260 -6.58 -3.71 -4.37
N ASP A 261 -7.03 -3.94 -5.60
CA ASP A 261 -8.34 -3.51 -6.12
C ASP A 261 -8.70 -2.00 -6.10
N ILE A 262 -7.81 -1.07 -5.71
CA ILE A 262 -8.12 0.38 -5.71
C ILE A 262 -7.96 1.09 -7.07
N ALA A 263 -7.51 0.40 -8.12
CA ALA A 263 -7.35 0.96 -9.47
C ALA A 263 -8.37 0.41 -10.50
N SER A 264 -9.42 -0.27 -10.01
CA SER A 264 -10.57 -0.76 -10.79
C SER A 264 -11.31 0.41 -11.48
N PRO A 265 -11.91 0.23 -12.68
CA PRO A 265 -12.54 1.34 -13.41
C PRO A 265 -13.87 1.79 -12.80
N ASN A 266 -14.45 0.98 -11.92
CA ASN A 266 -15.79 1.23 -11.41
C ASN A 266 -15.81 2.34 -10.35
N ASP A 267 -14.69 2.66 -9.71
CA ASP A 267 -14.73 3.50 -8.52
C ASP A 267 -13.62 4.56 -8.55
N GLY A 268 -13.98 5.80 -8.19
CA GLY A 268 -13.04 6.90 -7.95
C GLY A 268 -12.09 6.67 -6.76
N THR A 269 -11.85 5.42 -6.37
CA THR A 269 -10.99 4.97 -5.27
C THR A 269 -9.56 5.48 -5.39
N LEU A 270 -9.00 5.47 -6.61
CA LEU A 270 -7.67 6.01 -6.84
C LEU A 270 -7.61 7.54 -6.62
N VAL A 271 -8.73 8.25 -6.73
CA VAL A 271 -8.80 9.69 -6.45
C VAL A 271 -8.65 9.94 -4.94
N ASN A 272 -9.24 9.08 -4.10
CA ASN A 272 -9.10 9.17 -2.64
C ASN A 272 -7.65 8.96 -2.20
N LEU A 273 -6.85 8.23 -2.98
CA LEU A 273 -5.42 8.03 -2.68
C LEU A 273 -4.58 9.30 -2.89
N ASP A 274 -4.96 10.19 -3.82
CA ASP A 274 -4.09 11.32 -4.23
C ASP A 274 -3.85 12.33 -3.12
N GLU A 275 -4.91 12.77 -2.45
CA GLU A 275 -4.80 13.73 -1.35
C GLU A 275 -4.00 13.15 -0.20
N VAL A 276 -4.34 11.93 0.18
CA VAL A 276 -3.78 11.20 1.32
C VAL A 276 -2.30 10.91 1.12
N LEU A 277 -1.88 10.46 -0.06
CA LEU A 277 -0.46 10.26 -0.37
C LEU A 277 0.31 11.57 -0.40
N ARG A 278 -0.26 12.61 -1.02
CA ARG A 278 0.39 13.93 -1.06
C ARG A 278 0.64 14.46 0.34
N ASP A 279 -0.38 14.44 1.20
CA ASP A 279 -0.26 14.94 2.57
C ASP A 279 0.70 14.06 3.38
N SER A 280 0.62 12.74 3.24
CA SER A 280 1.56 11.81 3.88
C SER A 280 3.01 12.06 3.47
N PHE A 281 3.29 12.31 2.18
CA PHE A 281 4.64 12.58 1.70
C PHE A 281 5.14 13.96 2.13
N GLN A 282 4.25 14.96 2.18
CA GLN A 282 4.56 16.28 2.71
C GLN A 282 4.92 16.19 4.19
N ASP A 283 4.14 15.48 4.99
CA ASP A 283 4.41 15.23 6.41
C ASP A 283 5.77 14.57 6.63
N LEU A 284 6.07 13.49 5.88
CA LEU A 284 7.36 12.82 5.98
C LEU A 284 8.53 13.74 5.60
N PHE A 285 8.32 14.64 4.63
CA PHE A 285 9.31 15.63 4.22
C PHE A 285 9.53 16.68 5.31
N ASP A 286 8.46 17.27 5.84
CA ASP A 286 8.50 18.33 6.85
C ASP A 286 9.07 17.83 8.20
N GLU A 287 8.81 16.57 8.55
CA GLU A 287 9.38 15.92 9.73
C GLU A 287 10.86 15.49 9.54
N GLY A 288 11.43 15.69 8.34
CA GLY A 288 12.83 15.33 8.05
C GLY A 288 13.09 13.82 7.95
N ILE A 289 12.05 12.99 7.89
CA ILE A 289 12.16 11.53 7.78
C ILE A 289 12.79 11.14 6.44
N LEU A 290 12.51 11.93 5.42
CA LEU A 290 13.02 11.73 4.06
C LEU A 290 14.53 11.97 3.89
N VAL A 291 15.21 12.48 4.91
CA VAL A 291 16.67 12.63 4.93
C VAL A 291 17.36 11.27 4.82
N ASN A 292 16.87 10.27 5.55
CA ASN A 292 17.43 8.92 5.56
C ASN A 292 16.47 7.85 5.01
N THR A 293 15.28 8.23 4.53
CA THR A 293 14.27 7.29 4.03
C THR A 293 14.05 7.46 2.53
N THR A 294 14.19 6.36 1.78
CA THR A 294 13.85 6.26 0.36
C THR A 294 12.39 5.86 0.20
N ILE A 295 11.65 6.55 -0.67
CA ILE A 295 10.27 6.20 -1.03
C ILE A 295 10.26 5.61 -2.44
N VAL A 296 9.52 4.53 -2.63
CA VAL A 296 9.24 3.90 -3.92
C VAL A 296 7.73 3.73 -4.09
N VAL A 297 7.21 4.13 -5.25
CA VAL A 297 5.81 3.89 -5.65
C VAL A 297 5.82 3.10 -6.95
N LEU A 298 5.12 1.97 -6.95
CA LEU A 298 5.10 1.02 -8.06
C LEU A 298 3.68 0.61 -8.42
N SER A 299 3.47 0.36 -9.71
CA SER A 299 2.37 -0.48 -10.17
C SER A 299 2.54 -1.92 -9.67
N GLY A 300 1.50 -2.45 -9.05
CA GLY A 300 1.41 -3.82 -8.55
C GLY A 300 0.76 -4.80 -9.54
N GLU A 301 0.43 -5.99 -9.06
CA GLU A 301 -0.29 -7.03 -9.81
C GLU A 301 -1.69 -6.58 -10.20
N SER A 302 -2.18 -6.98 -11.37
CA SER A 302 -3.62 -6.97 -11.62
C SER A 302 -4.14 -8.38 -11.41
N LYS A 303 -5.22 -8.56 -10.64
CA LYS A 303 -5.96 -9.83 -10.57
C LYS A 303 -6.47 -10.22 -11.96
N ASN A 304 -5.66 -10.92 -12.73
CA ASN A 304 -6.06 -11.60 -13.94
C ASN A 304 -6.19 -13.08 -13.63
N ARG A 305 -7.28 -13.46 -12.95
CA ARG A 305 -7.57 -14.88 -12.78
C ARG A 305 -8.10 -15.44 -14.11
N TYR A 306 -7.21 -15.95 -14.95
CA TYR A 306 -7.64 -16.82 -16.04
C TYR A 306 -8.35 -18.03 -15.40
N ASN A 307 -9.64 -18.23 -15.71
CA ASN A 307 -10.39 -19.42 -15.29
C ASN A 307 -9.69 -20.66 -15.85
N ARG A 308 -8.81 -21.29 -15.07
CA ARG A 308 -8.31 -22.64 -15.36
C ARG A 308 -9.19 -23.68 -14.64
N ASP A 309 -10.51 -23.58 -14.81
CA ASP A 309 -11.49 -24.59 -14.38
C ASP A 309 -12.49 -24.95 -15.50
N SER A 310 -12.09 -24.80 -16.76
CA SER A 310 -12.84 -25.35 -17.90
C SER A 310 -12.35 -26.75 -18.28
N ILE A 311 -12.25 -27.66 -17.31
CA ILE A 311 -12.28 -29.11 -17.57
C ILE A 311 -13.43 -29.68 -16.74
N GLY A 312 -14.59 -29.72 -17.39
CA GLY A 312 -15.67 -30.68 -17.14
C GLY A 312 -16.17 -30.85 -15.72
N THR A 313 -17.15 -30.05 -15.29
CA THR A 313 -18.31 -30.58 -14.57
C THR A 313 -19.54 -29.71 -14.81
N SER A 314 -20.61 -30.35 -15.26
CA SER A 314 -21.94 -29.80 -15.47
C SER A 314 -22.65 -29.61 -14.13
N ALA A 315 -22.31 -28.54 -13.40
CA ALA A 315 -23.08 -28.06 -12.27
C ALA A 315 -23.37 -26.56 -12.45
N PRO A 316 -24.60 -26.09 -12.20
CA PRO A 316 -24.96 -24.68 -12.39
C PRO A 316 -24.16 -23.84 -11.39
N THR A 317 -23.08 -23.23 -11.86
CA THR A 317 -22.18 -22.41 -11.05
C THR A 317 -22.88 -21.10 -10.75
N VAL A 318 -23.21 -20.87 -9.47
CA VAL A 318 -23.49 -19.54 -8.96
C VAL A 318 -22.27 -18.67 -9.30
N MET A 319 -22.47 -17.70 -10.17
CA MET A 319 -21.46 -16.80 -10.71
C MET A 319 -20.93 -15.91 -9.57
N LYS A 320 -19.98 -16.43 -8.77
CA LYS A 320 -19.16 -15.61 -7.87
C LYS A 320 -18.26 -14.76 -8.76
N SER A 321 -18.63 -13.49 -8.93
CA SER A 321 -17.80 -12.45 -9.54
C SER A 321 -16.45 -12.41 -8.81
N TYR A 322 -15.45 -13.10 -9.36
CA TYR A 322 -14.08 -12.99 -8.90
C TYR A 322 -13.46 -11.82 -9.66
N TYR A 323 -13.25 -10.73 -8.94
CA TYR A 323 -12.70 -9.44 -9.35
C TYR A 323 -11.65 -9.56 -10.48
N PHE A 324 -12.09 -9.24 -11.69
CA PHE A 324 -11.23 -8.84 -12.80
C PHE A 324 -11.24 -7.32 -12.81
N SER A 325 -10.09 -6.65 -12.91
CA SER A 325 -10.12 -5.25 -13.34
C SER A 325 -10.63 -5.24 -14.78
N THR A 326 -11.89 -4.82 -14.95
CA THR A 326 -12.56 -4.78 -16.25
C THR A 326 -11.88 -3.78 -17.20
N VAL A 327 -11.02 -2.89 -16.68
CA VAL A 327 -10.13 -2.03 -17.50
C VAL A 327 -9.38 -2.90 -18.50
N TYR A 328 -8.76 -3.97 -18.03
CA TYR A 328 -7.89 -4.84 -18.83
C TYR A 328 -8.64 -5.79 -19.77
N GLN A 329 -9.97 -5.77 -19.75
CA GLN A 329 -10.76 -6.48 -20.75
C GLN A 329 -10.89 -5.67 -22.04
N THR A 330 -10.81 -4.34 -21.96
CA THR A 330 -10.81 -3.46 -23.14
C THR A 330 -9.45 -3.46 -23.83
N GLU A 331 -9.41 -3.33 -25.15
CA GLU A 331 -8.14 -3.21 -25.90
C GLU A 331 -7.31 -2.00 -25.43
N SER A 332 -7.96 -0.90 -25.08
CA SER A 332 -7.32 0.28 -24.46
C SER A 332 -6.69 -0.07 -23.12
N GLY A 333 -7.40 -0.78 -22.24
CA GLY A 333 -6.85 -1.15 -20.95
C GLY A 333 -5.75 -2.20 -21.04
N LYS A 334 -5.83 -3.16 -21.97
CA LYS A 334 -4.71 -4.10 -22.26
C LYS A 334 -3.44 -3.38 -22.71
N MET A 335 -3.58 -2.22 -23.37
CA MET A 335 -2.44 -1.38 -23.71
C MET A 335 -1.97 -0.56 -22.50
N GLU A 336 -2.90 0.05 -21.74
CA GLU A 336 -2.57 0.79 -20.52
C GLU A 336 -1.90 -0.11 -19.46
N SER A 337 -2.24 -1.40 -19.37
CA SER A 337 -1.65 -2.35 -18.40
C SER A 337 -0.15 -2.56 -18.56
N LYS A 338 0.36 -2.35 -19.78
CA LYS A 338 1.78 -2.52 -20.08
C LYS A 338 2.63 -1.38 -19.52
N TYR A 339 2.04 -0.19 -19.40
CA TYR A 339 2.68 1.02 -18.86
C TYR A 339 2.55 1.05 -17.34
N GLY A 340 3.59 0.62 -16.64
CA GLY A 340 3.65 0.73 -15.19
C GLY A 340 4.05 2.12 -14.74
N LEU A 341 3.62 2.49 -13.53
CA LEU A 341 4.20 3.58 -12.77
C LEU A 341 5.39 3.05 -11.99
N PHE A 342 6.53 3.74 -12.11
CA PHE A 342 7.63 3.60 -11.19
C PHE A 342 8.15 4.99 -10.83
N LEU A 343 7.98 5.33 -9.55
CA LEU A 343 8.53 6.53 -8.93
C LEU A 343 9.48 6.11 -7.81
N ILE A 344 10.60 6.81 -7.71
CA ILE A 344 11.54 6.61 -6.60
C ILE A 344 12.09 7.96 -6.17
N ARG A 345 12.08 8.20 -4.86
CA ARG A 345 12.82 9.29 -4.23
C ARG A 345 13.90 8.71 -3.33
N PRO A 346 15.14 8.62 -3.81
CA PRO A 346 16.30 8.30 -2.97
C PRO A 346 16.38 9.25 -1.78
N SER A 347 16.78 8.74 -0.60
CA SER A 347 16.99 9.57 0.59
C SER A 347 18.07 10.64 0.36
N ASP A 348 18.01 11.75 1.09
CA ASP A 348 19.00 12.83 0.91
C ASP A 348 20.42 12.37 1.26
N ASP A 349 20.57 11.53 2.29
CA ASP A 349 21.84 10.89 2.65
C ASP A 349 22.38 10.03 1.50
N LEU A 350 21.51 9.25 0.84
CA LEU A 350 21.91 8.41 -0.29
C LEU A 350 22.33 9.24 -1.49
N ARG A 351 21.59 10.33 -1.78
CA ARG A 351 21.89 11.26 -2.87
C ARG A 351 23.22 11.97 -2.66
N GLN A 352 23.46 12.45 -1.43
CA GLN A 352 24.71 13.13 -1.08
C GLN A 352 25.90 12.18 -1.15
N LYS A 353 25.72 10.94 -0.69
CA LYS A 353 26.79 9.94 -0.62
C LYS A 353 27.14 9.33 -1.97
N PHE A 354 26.18 9.21 -2.89
CA PHE A 354 26.37 8.55 -4.18
C PHE A 354 25.86 9.40 -5.36
N PRO A 355 26.48 10.57 -5.64
CA PRO A 355 26.02 11.46 -6.72
C PRO A 355 26.10 10.82 -8.11
N GLU A 356 27.11 9.99 -8.38
CA GLU A 356 27.24 9.29 -9.66
C GLU A 356 26.08 8.31 -9.91
N ARG A 357 25.64 7.61 -8.86
CA ARG A 357 24.48 6.72 -8.92
C ARG A 357 23.18 7.48 -9.17
N MET A 358 23.04 8.67 -8.60
CA MET A 358 21.88 9.54 -8.90
C MET A 358 21.90 10.03 -10.34
N SER A 359 23.08 10.34 -10.88
CA SER A 359 23.26 10.67 -12.29
C SER A 359 22.85 9.50 -13.19
N ASN A 360 23.28 8.27 -12.88
CA ASN A 360 22.86 7.08 -13.64
C ASN A 360 21.34 6.84 -13.56
N LEU A 361 20.76 6.96 -12.37
CA LEU A 361 19.31 6.84 -12.17
C LEU A 361 18.56 7.85 -13.07
N GLY A 362 18.98 9.11 -13.04
CA GLY A 362 18.37 10.18 -13.86
C GLY A 362 18.50 9.92 -15.37
N LYS A 363 19.65 9.40 -15.83
CA LYS A 363 19.84 9.02 -17.25
C LYS A 363 18.89 7.92 -17.71
N ASN A 364 18.35 7.12 -16.79
CA ASN A 364 17.46 6.00 -17.09
C ASN A 364 15.97 6.36 -17.07
N GLU A 365 15.58 7.58 -16.64
CA GLU A 365 14.17 8.00 -16.50
C GLU A 365 13.35 7.85 -17.79
N ASP A 366 13.97 8.13 -18.94
CA ASP A 366 13.35 8.04 -20.27
C ASP A 366 13.74 6.77 -21.04
N ARG A 367 14.36 5.77 -20.37
CA ARG A 367 14.78 4.52 -21.00
C ARG A 367 13.82 3.38 -20.68
N LEU A 368 13.80 2.37 -21.55
CA LEU A 368 13.00 1.16 -21.33
C LEU A 368 13.47 0.43 -20.08
N VAL A 369 12.69 0.53 -19.00
CA VAL A 369 12.91 -0.13 -17.71
C VAL A 369 11.94 -1.31 -17.59
N SER A 370 12.44 -2.43 -17.09
CA SER A 370 11.68 -3.65 -16.84
C SER A 370 11.60 -3.96 -15.35
N ASN A 371 10.72 -4.90 -14.97
CA ASN A 371 10.61 -5.36 -13.59
C ASN A 371 11.93 -5.92 -13.01
N ASP A 372 12.77 -6.53 -13.84
CA ASP A 372 14.06 -7.06 -13.37
C ASP A 372 15.00 -5.90 -12.97
N ASP A 373 15.03 -4.81 -13.76
CA ASP A 373 15.87 -3.65 -13.43
C ASP A 373 15.40 -2.96 -12.12
N VAL A 374 14.07 -2.87 -11.91
CA VAL A 374 13.48 -2.38 -10.66
C VAL A 374 13.85 -3.30 -9.49
N SER A 375 13.73 -4.61 -9.67
CA SER A 375 14.08 -5.60 -8.63
C SER A 375 15.54 -5.46 -8.19
N GLU A 376 16.47 -5.32 -9.14
CA GLU A 376 17.89 -5.10 -8.82
C GLU A 376 18.14 -3.75 -8.13
N THR A 377 17.41 -2.71 -8.55
CA THR A 377 17.47 -1.38 -7.93
C THR A 377 17.02 -1.41 -6.47
N LEU A 378 15.98 -2.17 -6.15
CA LEU A 378 15.53 -2.37 -4.77
C LEU A 378 16.53 -3.21 -3.96
N LEU A 379 17.13 -4.24 -4.58
CA LEU A 379 18.15 -5.06 -3.93
C LEU A 379 19.37 -4.24 -3.51
N ASP A 380 19.79 -3.30 -4.36
CA ASP A 380 20.84 -2.33 -4.03
C ASP A 380 20.53 -1.52 -2.77
N LEU A 381 19.30 -0.99 -2.66
CA LEU A 381 18.88 -0.22 -1.49
C LEU A 381 18.90 -1.06 -0.22
N MET A 382 18.31 -2.25 -0.27
CA MET A 382 18.21 -3.14 0.90
C MET A 382 19.55 -3.69 1.37
N THR A 383 20.47 -3.93 0.44
CA THR A 383 21.81 -4.42 0.76
C THR A 383 22.79 -3.27 1.05
N ASN A 384 22.33 -2.02 0.93
CA ASN A 384 23.19 -0.83 0.91
C ASN A 384 24.39 -1.05 -0.03
N PHE A 385 24.07 -1.53 -1.24
CA PHE A 385 24.98 -1.78 -2.35
C PHE A 385 26.10 -2.78 -2.04
N ASN A 386 25.82 -3.72 -1.13
CA ASN A 386 26.78 -4.74 -0.71
C ASN A 386 26.29 -6.13 -1.14
N HIS A 387 26.14 -6.32 -2.45
CA HIS A 387 25.83 -7.62 -3.04
C HIS A 387 26.60 -7.79 -4.37
N THR A 388 26.94 -9.03 -4.71
CA THR A 388 27.81 -9.38 -5.86
C THR A 388 27.06 -10.03 -7.02
N TYR A 389 25.77 -10.31 -6.84
CA TYR A 389 25.06 -11.26 -7.69
C TYR A 389 24.55 -10.68 -9.01
N PHE A 390 24.25 -9.37 -9.07
CA PHE A 390 23.65 -8.74 -10.25
C PHE A 390 24.08 -7.28 -10.36
N GLN A 391 24.59 -6.88 -11.53
CA GLN A 391 25.19 -5.54 -11.75
C GLN A 391 24.34 -4.63 -12.64
N LYS A 392 23.05 -4.93 -12.83
CA LYS A 392 22.17 -4.21 -13.76
C LYS A 392 21.10 -3.33 -13.07
N SER A 393 21.37 -2.87 -11.85
CA SER A 393 20.48 -1.90 -11.22
C SER A 393 20.50 -0.56 -11.97
N LEU A 394 19.46 0.25 -11.78
CA LEU A 394 19.36 1.57 -12.38
C LEU A 394 20.32 2.59 -11.74
N PHE A 395 20.91 2.26 -10.58
CA PHE A 395 21.95 3.05 -9.94
C PHE A 395 23.34 2.81 -10.54
N GLU A 396 23.63 1.58 -10.95
CA GLU A 396 24.97 1.18 -11.41
C GLU A 396 25.09 1.20 -12.93
N THR A 397 24.01 0.89 -13.65
CA THR A 397 24.04 0.75 -15.11
C THR A 397 23.20 1.80 -15.81
N GLU A 398 23.82 2.49 -16.77
CA GLU A 398 23.11 3.27 -17.78
C GLU A 398 22.56 2.31 -18.85
N LEU A 399 21.24 2.15 -18.93
CA LEU A 399 20.58 1.25 -19.88
C LEU A 399 20.75 1.76 -21.32
N SER A 400 20.82 0.91 -22.35
CA SER A 400 20.93 1.43 -23.73
C SER A 400 19.71 2.26 -24.15
N SER A 401 19.92 3.39 -24.83
CA SER A 401 18.83 4.18 -25.43
C SER A 401 18.11 3.45 -26.58
N ASN A 402 18.76 2.43 -27.16
CA ASN A 402 18.20 1.58 -28.21
C ASN A 402 17.77 0.20 -27.66
N ARG A 403 17.64 0.04 -26.33
CA ARG A 403 17.23 -1.22 -25.70
C ARG A 403 15.88 -1.67 -26.24
N SER A 404 15.80 -2.89 -26.75
CA SER A 404 14.56 -3.51 -27.19
C SER A 404 13.84 -4.23 -26.04
N CYS A 405 12.57 -4.57 -26.23
CA CYS A 405 11.83 -5.42 -25.29
C CYS A 405 12.47 -6.80 -25.16
N GLU A 406 13.04 -7.35 -26.24
CA GLU A 406 13.78 -8.61 -26.21
C GLU A 406 15.03 -8.51 -25.31
N ASP A 407 15.82 -7.44 -25.44
CA ASP A 407 16.98 -7.17 -24.57
C ASP A 407 16.58 -7.01 -23.10
N ALA A 408 15.38 -6.51 -22.86
CA ALA A 408 14.79 -6.37 -21.53
C ALA A 408 14.10 -7.66 -21.02
N GLY A 409 14.05 -8.72 -21.82
CA GLY A 409 13.35 -9.96 -21.50
C GLY A 409 11.84 -9.75 -21.30
N ILE A 410 11.23 -8.86 -22.08
CA ILE A 410 9.80 -8.58 -22.15
C ILE A 410 9.25 -9.25 -23.41
N SER A 411 8.22 -10.07 -23.27
CA SER A 411 7.54 -10.70 -24.42
C SER A 411 6.89 -9.64 -25.32
N GLU A 412 6.80 -9.93 -26.62
CA GLU A 412 6.18 -9.04 -27.60
C GLU A 412 4.75 -8.62 -27.21
N ASP A 413 3.98 -9.53 -26.61
CA ASP A 413 2.61 -9.28 -26.16
C ASP A 413 2.51 -8.18 -25.10
N PHE A 414 3.58 -7.98 -24.32
CA PHE A 414 3.66 -6.99 -23.24
C PHE A 414 4.52 -5.78 -23.59
N CYS A 415 5.17 -5.77 -24.75
CA CYS A 415 6.04 -4.69 -25.16
C CYS A 415 5.27 -3.38 -25.39
N ILE A 416 5.70 -2.28 -24.74
CA ILE A 416 5.16 -0.93 -24.97
C ILE A 416 5.75 -0.29 -26.23
N CYS A 417 6.94 -0.73 -26.66
CA CYS A 417 7.62 -0.15 -27.81
C CYS A 417 6.86 -0.45 -29.09
N SER A 418 6.50 0.61 -29.81
CA SER A 418 6.03 0.52 -31.19
C SER A 418 7.04 -0.22 -32.07
N LYS A 419 6.60 -1.22 -32.83
CA LYS A 419 7.43 -1.88 -33.85
C LYS A 419 8.01 -0.82 -34.80
N ARG A 420 9.33 -0.84 -35.01
CA ARG A 420 9.93 -0.14 -36.15
C ARG A 420 9.46 -0.86 -37.41
N VAL A 421 8.65 -0.19 -38.22
CA VAL A 421 8.29 -0.67 -39.54
C VAL A 421 9.11 0.12 -40.53
N GLU A 422 9.93 -0.57 -41.32
CA GLU A 422 10.61 0.06 -42.45
C GLU A 422 9.60 0.29 -43.57
N LEU A 423 9.21 1.55 -43.77
CA LEU A 423 8.39 1.97 -44.91
C LEU A 423 9.34 2.44 -46.03
N GLY A 424 9.96 1.49 -46.72
CA GLY A 424 10.97 1.77 -47.76
C GLY A 424 12.26 2.37 -47.17
N ASN A 425 12.88 3.34 -47.86
CA ASN A 425 14.18 3.93 -47.47
C ASN A 425 14.13 4.93 -46.29
N LYS A 426 13.06 4.93 -45.47
CA LYS A 426 12.95 5.80 -44.29
C LYS A 426 12.50 5.00 -43.08
N THR A 427 13.27 5.09 -42.00
CA THR A 427 12.89 4.57 -40.68
C THR A 427 11.93 5.56 -40.02
N GLN A 428 10.70 5.14 -39.74
CA GLN A 428 9.74 5.91 -38.93
C GLN A 428 9.34 5.12 -37.69
N PHE A 429 9.16 5.80 -36.57
CA PHE A 429 8.52 5.23 -35.37
C PHE A 429 6.99 5.28 -35.59
N VAL A 430 6.35 4.10 -35.67
CA VAL A 430 4.89 4.01 -35.85
C VAL A 430 4.25 3.63 -34.53
N LEU A 431 3.67 4.62 -33.84
CA LEU A 431 2.84 4.38 -32.66
C LEU A 431 1.54 3.69 -33.13
N TYR A 432 1.36 2.40 -32.83
CA TYR A 432 0.13 1.69 -33.15
C TYR A 432 -0.99 2.10 -32.18
N LEU A 433 -1.60 3.26 -32.41
CA LEU A 433 -2.93 3.56 -31.90
C LEU A 433 -3.95 2.96 -32.88
N LYS A 434 -4.30 1.68 -32.68
CA LYS A 434 -5.38 1.06 -33.44
C LYS A 434 -6.72 1.58 -32.89
N PHE A 435 -7.14 2.76 -33.33
CA PHE A 435 -8.52 3.20 -33.15
C PHE A 435 -9.40 2.41 -34.13
N THR A 436 -10.04 1.35 -33.64
CA THR A 436 -11.23 0.82 -34.32
C THR A 436 -12.36 1.81 -34.08
N LYS A 437 -12.80 2.44 -35.17
CA LYS A 437 -14.03 3.22 -35.26
C LYS A 437 -15.18 2.40 -34.63
N ILE A 438 -15.85 2.95 -33.62
CA ILE A 438 -17.22 2.54 -33.25
C ILE A 438 -18.17 3.49 -33.98
#